data_AF-A0AAD5U6Q5-F1
#
_entry.id   AF-A0AAD5U6Q5-F1
#
_cell.length_a   1.000
_cell.length_b   1.000
_cell.length_c   1.000
_cell.angle_alpha   90.00
_cell.angle_beta   90.00
_cell.angle_gamma   90.00
#
_symmetry.space_group_name_H-M   'P 1'
#
loop_
_entity.id
_entity.type
_entity.pdbx_description
1 polymer ?
#
loop_
_entity_poly.entity_id
_entity_poly.type
_entity_poly.pdbx_seq_one_letter_code
_entity_poly.pdbx_strand_id
1 'polypeptide(L)'
;MASQAQQTAAAAGQYNNQLATDDNDTDGPPALADVEESGGDEDAQGVEEKDIALVMQQANVTRGKAIAALKASNSDIVNAIMDLTI
;
A
#
# COMPACT_ATOMS: atom_id res chain seq x y z
N MET A 1 -35.74 -45.90 22.92
CA MET A 1 -34.26 -45.89 22.99
C MET A 1 -33.69 -46.73 21.84
N ALA A 2 -33.72 -46.23 20.61
CA ALA A 2 -33.09 -46.88 19.46
C ALA A 2 -32.98 -45.92 18.26
N SER A 3 -32.13 -44.89 18.38
CA SER A 3 -31.79 -44.01 17.25
C SER A 3 -30.67 -43.01 17.58
N GLN A 4 -29.62 -43.46 18.26
CA GLN A 4 -28.36 -42.70 18.37
C GLN A 4 -27.17 -43.67 18.39
N ALA A 5 -26.84 -44.22 17.22
CA ALA A 5 -25.52 -44.78 16.95
C ALA A 5 -25.30 -44.89 15.43
N GLN A 6 -24.19 -44.34 14.97
CA GLN A 6 -23.57 -44.56 13.66
C GLN A 6 -24.13 -43.80 12.44
N GLN A 7 -24.15 -42.47 12.48
CA GLN A 7 -23.93 -41.67 11.25
C GLN A 7 -22.92 -40.52 11.43
N THR A 8 -22.08 -40.55 12.47
CA THR A 8 -21.00 -39.59 12.70
C THR A 8 -19.67 -40.13 12.20
N ALA A 9 -19.45 -40.18 10.88
CA ALA A 9 -18.11 -40.22 10.31
C ALA A 9 -18.13 -39.88 8.81
N ALA A 10 -17.29 -38.91 8.42
CA ALA A 10 -16.91 -38.54 7.05
C ALA A 10 -17.63 -37.36 6.35
N ALA A 11 -18.13 -36.37 7.09
CA ALA A 11 -18.44 -35.03 6.54
C ALA A 11 -17.29 -34.03 6.77
N ALA A 12 -16.05 -34.46 6.56
CA ALA A 12 -14.86 -33.61 6.67
C ALA A 12 -14.04 -33.72 5.38
N GLY A 13 -14.00 -32.62 4.62
CA GLY A 13 -13.05 -32.41 3.54
C GLY A 13 -13.69 -32.38 2.16
N GLN A 14 -14.21 -31.20 1.81
CA GLN A 14 -14.08 -30.52 0.50
C GLN A 14 -14.92 -29.22 0.67
N TYR A 15 -14.49 -28.24 1.48
CA TYR A 15 -13.68 -27.11 1.00
C TYR A 15 -13.97 -26.84 -0.48
N ASN A 16 -15.00 -26.04 -0.73
CA ASN A 16 -14.91 -24.59 -0.90
C ASN A 16 -14.65 -24.21 -2.36
N ASN A 17 -15.49 -23.27 -2.81
CA ASN A 17 -15.31 -22.41 -3.96
C ASN A 17 -15.74 -22.96 -5.33
N GLN A 18 -17.00 -22.70 -5.68
CA GLN A 18 -17.24 -21.67 -6.70
C GLN A 18 -18.63 -21.10 -6.49
N LEU A 19 -18.66 -19.83 -6.08
CA LEU A 19 -19.86 -19.02 -5.99
C LEU A 19 -20.55 -18.93 -7.35
N ALA A 20 -21.87 -19.01 -7.27
CA ALA A 20 -22.82 -18.62 -8.29
C ALA A 20 -22.77 -17.11 -8.59
N THR A 21 -23.65 -16.70 -9.50
CA THR A 21 -24.13 -15.33 -9.79
C THR A 21 -23.24 -14.53 -10.73
N ASP A 22 -23.73 -13.74 -11.68
CA ASP A 22 -25.04 -13.55 -12.34
C ASP A 22 -24.74 -12.57 -13.50
N ASP A 23 -25.70 -12.42 -14.39
CA ASP A 23 -25.80 -11.52 -15.52
C ASP A 23 -25.38 -10.05 -15.32
N ASN A 24 -25.31 -9.35 -16.47
CA ASN A 24 -25.50 -7.91 -16.72
C ASN A 24 -24.26 -7.05 -17.03
N ASP A 25 -24.06 -6.83 -18.34
CA ASP A 25 -23.78 -5.52 -18.93
C ASP A 25 -24.59 -4.41 -18.20
N THR A 26 -23.93 -3.54 -17.43
CA THR A 26 -24.28 -2.11 -17.33
C THR A 26 -23.27 -1.36 -16.45
N ASP A 27 -22.63 -0.35 -17.06
CA ASP A 27 -22.29 0.95 -16.44
C ASP A 27 -21.73 0.91 -15.00
N GLY A 28 -20.48 0.46 -14.85
CA GLY A 28 -19.67 0.87 -13.71
C GLY A 28 -19.08 2.26 -14.02
N PRO A 29 -19.28 3.30 -13.19
CA PRO A 29 -18.64 4.60 -13.41
C PRO A 29 -17.14 4.36 -13.56
N PRO A 30 -16.43 5.11 -14.44
CA PRO A 30 -14.99 4.95 -14.57
C PRO A 30 -14.43 5.07 -13.16
N ALA A 31 -13.88 3.95 -12.67
CA ALA A 31 -13.07 3.93 -11.48
C ALA A 31 -12.11 5.10 -11.65
N LEU A 32 -12.24 6.05 -10.73
CA LEU A 32 -11.43 7.24 -10.67
C LEU A 32 -10.02 6.83 -11.07
N ALA A 33 -9.61 7.31 -12.24
CA ALA A 33 -8.22 7.29 -12.62
C ALA A 33 -7.55 8.29 -11.67
N ASP A 34 -7.35 7.87 -10.43
CA ASP A 34 -6.30 8.36 -9.55
C ASP A 34 -4.97 7.82 -10.09
N VAL A 35 -4.71 8.14 -11.35
CA VAL A 35 -3.37 8.07 -11.92
C VAL A 35 -2.84 9.48 -11.79
N GLU A 36 -1.61 9.58 -11.26
CA GLU A 36 -0.81 10.79 -11.12
C GLU A 36 -0.78 11.47 -9.73
N GLU A 37 -0.69 10.69 -8.66
CA GLU A 37 0.40 10.95 -7.71
C GLU A 37 1.37 9.76 -7.72
N SER A 38 1.88 9.44 -8.92
CA SER A 38 3.21 8.82 -9.05
C SER A 38 4.25 9.84 -8.58
N GLY A 39 4.27 10.12 -7.27
CA GLY A 39 5.44 10.60 -6.58
C GLY A 39 6.46 9.48 -6.67
N GLY A 40 7.16 9.46 -7.80
CA GLY A 40 7.93 8.32 -8.29
C GLY A 40 8.74 7.66 -7.19
N ASP A 41 8.82 6.35 -7.28
CA ASP A 41 9.73 5.49 -6.53
C ASP A 41 11.17 5.93 -6.82
N GLU A 42 11.58 7.09 -6.31
CA GLU A 42 12.98 7.44 -6.25
C GLU A 42 13.62 6.40 -5.35
N ASP A 43 14.60 5.65 -5.89
CA ASP A 43 15.31 4.64 -5.12
C ASP A 43 15.89 5.27 -3.85
N ALA A 44 15.38 4.86 -2.68
CA ALA A 44 15.90 5.28 -1.38
C ALA A 44 17.26 4.63 -1.05
N GLN A 45 17.95 4.03 -2.02
CA GLN A 45 19.25 3.41 -1.81
C GLN A 45 20.26 4.44 -1.28
N GLY A 46 20.77 4.21 -0.07
CA GLY A 46 21.72 5.10 0.60
C GLY A 46 21.08 6.25 1.37
N VAL A 47 19.75 6.33 1.42
CA VAL A 47 18.99 7.32 2.19
C VAL A 47 18.25 6.59 3.31
N GLU A 48 18.36 7.08 4.54
CA GLU A 48 17.65 6.48 5.67
C GLU A 48 16.14 6.77 5.60
N GLU A 49 15.33 5.73 5.76
CA GLU A 49 13.86 5.86 5.73
C GLU A 49 13.32 6.77 6.84
N LYS A 50 14.04 6.81 7.98
CA LYS A 50 13.79 7.74 9.07
C LYS A 50 13.96 9.20 8.64
N ASP A 51 14.99 9.50 7.85
CA ASP A 51 15.27 10.85 7.40
C ASP A 51 14.24 11.30 6.39
N ILE A 52 13.85 10.41 5.47
CA ILE A 52 12.77 10.65 4.50
C ILE A 52 11.47 11.00 5.23
N ALA A 53 11.07 10.20 6.23
CA ALA A 53 9.85 10.45 6.99
C ALA A 53 9.87 11.80 7.74
N LEU A 54 11.01 12.13 8.35
CA LEU A 54 11.20 13.40 9.06
C LEU A 54 11.16 14.60 8.11
N VAL A 55 11.77 14.50 6.93
CA VAL A 55 11.73 15.54 5.88
C VAL A 55 10.32 15.70 5.34
N MET A 56 9.63 14.61 5.02
CA MET A 56 8.23 14.64 4.56
C MET A 56 7.32 15.31 5.59
N GLN A 57 7.49 15.02 6.88
CA GLN A 57 6.66 15.60 7.94
C GLN A 57 6.96 17.08 8.21
N GLN A 58 8.22 17.49 8.21
CA GLN A 58 8.61 18.87 8.54
C GLN A 58 8.48 19.81 7.34
N ALA A 59 8.76 19.33 6.12
CA ALA A 59 8.68 20.12 4.90
C ALA A 59 7.37 19.94 4.12
N ASN A 60 6.50 19.02 4.54
CA ASN A 60 5.22 18.74 3.89
C ASN A 60 5.39 18.43 2.38
N VAL A 61 6.40 17.62 2.05
CA VAL A 61 6.74 17.20 0.68
C VAL A 61 6.47 15.72 0.45
N THR A 62 6.40 15.33 -0.83
CA THR A 62 6.26 13.92 -1.23
C THR A 62 7.55 13.14 -1.01
N ARG A 63 7.45 11.80 -0.97
CA ARG A 63 8.59 10.89 -0.74
C ARG A 63 9.73 11.13 -1.72
N GLY A 64 9.43 11.24 -3.02
CA GLY A 64 10.44 11.55 -4.04
C GLY A 64 11.17 12.86 -3.75
N LYS A 65 10.46 13.96 -3.46
CA LYS A 65 11.10 15.24 -3.10
C LYS A 65 12.00 15.14 -1.86
N ALA A 66 11.58 14.40 -0.84
CA ALA A 66 12.40 14.17 0.34
C ALA A 66 13.68 13.38 0.01
N ILE A 67 13.57 12.34 -0.84
CA ILE A 67 14.72 11.52 -1.28
C ILE A 67 15.68 12.37 -2.12
N ALA A 68 15.18 13.15 -3.07
CA ALA A 68 15.98 14.06 -3.88
C ALA A 68 16.73 15.09 -3.02
N ALA A 69 16.06 15.70 -2.03
CA ALA A 69 16.67 16.68 -1.13
C ALA A 69 17.75 16.05 -0.25
N LEU A 70 17.50 14.86 0.28
CA LEU A 70 18.48 14.10 1.07
C LEU A 70 19.68 13.70 0.22
N LYS A 71 19.47 13.24 -1.01
CA LYS A 71 20.58 12.92 -1.94
C LYS A 71 21.41 14.16 -2.30
N ALA A 72 20.77 15.28 -2.58
CA ALA A 72 21.44 16.55 -2.88
C ALA A 72 22.25 17.08 -1.68
N SER A 73 21.76 16.79 -0.46
CA SER A 73 22.40 17.17 0.81
C SER A 73 23.32 16.10 1.37
N ASN A 74 23.69 15.07 0.60
CA ASN A 74 24.58 13.99 1.05
C ASN A 74 24.08 13.24 2.33
N SER A 75 22.76 13.04 2.41
CA SER A 75 22.02 12.50 3.57
C SER A 75 22.07 13.40 4.82
N ASP A 76 22.40 14.69 4.68
CA ASP A 76 22.25 15.67 5.75
C ASP A 76 20.80 16.13 5.86
N ILE A 77 20.12 15.60 6.89
CA ILE A 77 18.71 15.89 7.13
C ILE A 77 18.44 17.36 7.46
N VAL A 78 19.37 18.06 8.12
CA VAL A 78 19.17 19.44 8.55
C VAL A 78 19.18 20.34 7.32
N ASN A 79 20.18 20.16 6.44
CA ASN A 79 20.27 20.89 5.19
C ASN A 79 19.09 20.55 4.26
N ALA A 80 18.69 19.28 4.16
CA ALA A 80 17.54 18.88 3.36
C ALA A 80 16.23 19.52 3.84
N ILE A 81 15.99 19.59 5.16
CA ILE A 81 14.81 20.25 5.73
C ILE A 81 14.88 21.75 5.48
N MET A 82 16.04 22.39 5.70
CA MET A 82 16.23 23.82 5.47
C MET A 82 15.93 24.22 4.02
N ASP A 83 16.43 23.46 3.04
CA ASP A 83 16.19 23.72 1.62
C ASP A 83 14.72 23.56 1.22
N LEU A 84 13.97 22.71 1.93
CA LEU A 84 12.56 22.43 1.62
C LEU A 84 11.55 23.26 2.44
N THR A 85 11.98 23.97 3.48
CA THR A 85 11.09 24.74 4.39
C THR A 85 11.28 26.25 4.34
N ILE A 86 12.20 26.76 3.51
CA ILE A 86 12.50 28.20 3.40
C ILE A 86 11.45 28.99 2.62
#